data_AF-A0A1E1LGR1-F1
#
_entry.id   AF-A0A1E1LGR1-F1
#
_cell.length_a   1.000
_cell.length_b   1.000
_cell.length_c   1.000
_cell.angle_alpha   90.00
_cell.angle_beta   90.00
_cell.angle_gamma   90.00
#
_symmetry.space_group_name_H-M   'P 1'
#
loop_
_entity.id
_entity.type
_entity.pdbx_description
1 polymer ?
#
loop_
_entity_poly.entity_id
_entity_poly.type
_entity_poly.pdbx_seq_one_letter_code
_entity_poly.pdbx_strand_id
1 'polypeptide(L)'
;MAVTTADEAVKAPRTPTMPPKELPETIPSISPKSTFAFEHHVSAPPTPTPSCVIPSTLPAPVRDPDTVGNLIEVREAEYKGLGVFALCDIPPRTILLCESPLVILQDNGARTDPLDASVNALSPERKKTFFSLHSYSRNKNESLSRSIIYSNGYSIMNDLATGLFETASRINHSCVPNSQYTWKDSIGRIVFWNRFKVLAGEEVTVDYGHKKKYLKRIYGFDCMCGGCTDSGSDGKSDGKSSSGSDSGLTDDMGKIDDVLHRGDVV
;
A
#
# COMPACT_ATOMS: atom_id res chain seq x y z
N MET A 1 53.11 6.78 37.84
CA MET A 1 53.70 5.54 37.31
C MET A 1 52.58 4.69 36.76
N ALA A 2 52.67 4.36 35.48
CA ALA A 2 51.64 3.67 34.72
C ALA A 2 51.52 2.20 35.15
N VAL A 3 50.29 1.71 35.28
CA VAL A 3 49.99 0.28 35.38
C VAL A 3 49.30 -0.12 34.10
N THR A 4 50.04 -0.86 33.29
CA THR A 4 49.63 -1.54 32.07
C THR A 4 48.75 -2.73 32.41
N THR A 5 47.57 -2.86 31.80
CA THR A 5 46.85 -4.14 31.74
C THR A 5 46.54 -4.46 30.29
N ALA A 6 46.91 -5.69 29.94
CA ALA A 6 47.03 -6.21 28.61
C ALA A 6 45.69 -6.57 27.96
N ASP A 7 45.75 -6.52 26.64
CA ASP A 7 44.78 -6.89 25.62
C ASP A 7 44.66 -8.42 25.54
N GLU A 8 43.47 -8.98 25.73
CA GLU A 8 43.18 -10.39 25.41
C GLU A 8 42.05 -10.47 24.37
N ALA A 9 42.47 -10.79 23.15
CA ALA A 9 41.60 -11.02 22.00
C ALA A 9 40.80 -12.33 22.16
N VAL A 10 39.47 -12.20 22.17
CA VAL A 10 38.52 -13.33 22.20
C VAL A 10 38.50 -14.02 20.83
N LYS A 11 38.95 -15.29 20.80
CA LYS A 11 38.99 -16.13 19.61
C LYS A 11 37.64 -16.83 19.39
N ALA A 12 37.01 -16.61 18.24
CA ALA A 12 35.71 -17.19 17.88
C ALA A 12 35.76 -18.74 17.70
N PRO A 13 34.71 -19.48 18.09
CA PRO A 13 34.65 -20.94 17.94
C PRO A 13 34.43 -21.37 16.48
N ARG A 14 35.13 -22.42 16.03
CA ARG A 14 34.98 -23.03 14.70
C ARG A 14 33.94 -24.16 14.73
N THR A 15 33.00 -24.12 13.79
CA THR A 15 32.00 -25.17 13.54
C THR A 15 32.63 -26.34 12.75
N PRO A 16 32.36 -27.60 13.09
CA PRO A 16 32.83 -28.75 12.31
C PRO A 16 31.94 -28.98 11.07
N THR A 17 32.56 -28.96 9.90
CA THR A 17 31.97 -29.30 8.59
C THR A 17 31.85 -30.82 8.45
N MET A 18 30.64 -31.34 8.19
CA MET A 18 30.44 -32.74 7.81
C MET A 18 30.69 -32.95 6.31
N PRO A 19 31.26 -34.10 5.89
CA PRO A 19 31.51 -34.40 4.49
C PRO A 19 30.23 -34.82 3.73
N PRO A 20 30.17 -34.64 2.39
CA PRO A 20 28.99 -34.96 1.59
C PRO A 20 28.81 -36.47 1.44
N LYS A 21 27.55 -36.92 1.51
CA LYS A 21 27.16 -38.32 1.32
C LYS A 21 26.93 -38.57 -0.17
N GLU A 22 27.68 -39.50 -0.74
CA GLU A 22 27.58 -39.97 -2.13
C GLU A 22 26.19 -40.59 -2.41
N LEU A 23 25.60 -40.24 -3.55
CA LEU A 23 24.40 -40.86 -4.11
C LEU A 23 24.81 -41.69 -5.34
N PRO A 24 24.44 -42.97 -5.47
CA PRO A 24 24.84 -43.76 -6.63
C PRO A 24 24.02 -43.42 -7.88
N GLU A 25 24.75 -43.25 -8.99
CA GLU A 25 24.27 -43.19 -10.36
C GLU A 25 23.68 -44.54 -10.79
N THR A 26 22.43 -44.57 -11.27
CA THR A 26 22.03 -45.53 -12.32
C THR A 26 20.78 -45.06 -13.07
N ILE A 27 20.94 -44.74 -14.35
CA ILE A 27 19.88 -44.55 -15.34
C ILE A 27 19.62 -45.90 -16.02
N PRO A 28 18.36 -46.27 -16.32
CA PRO A 28 18.07 -47.06 -17.51
C PRO A 28 17.21 -46.26 -18.49
N SER A 29 17.80 -46.00 -19.66
CA SER A 29 17.16 -45.56 -20.88
C SER A 29 16.25 -46.66 -21.42
N ILE A 30 14.98 -46.34 -21.67
CA ILE A 30 14.07 -47.22 -22.41
C ILE A 30 13.25 -46.35 -23.37
N SER A 31 13.64 -46.36 -24.65
CA SER A 31 12.77 -45.96 -25.76
C SER A 31 12.00 -47.18 -26.25
N PRO A 32 10.71 -47.05 -26.58
CA PRO A 32 10.10 -47.88 -27.61
C PRO A 32 9.62 -47.03 -28.79
N LYS A 33 10.16 -47.35 -29.95
CA LYS A 33 9.57 -47.08 -31.27
C LYS A 33 8.21 -47.78 -31.37
N SER A 34 7.18 -47.09 -31.84
CA SER A 34 6.13 -47.68 -32.69
C SER A 34 5.13 -46.61 -33.13
N THR A 35 5.25 -46.18 -34.37
CA THR A 35 4.22 -45.46 -35.12
C THR A 35 3.05 -46.39 -35.43
N PHE A 36 1.92 -46.18 -34.76
CA PHE A 36 0.60 -46.56 -35.28
C PHE A 36 -0.26 -45.30 -35.28
N ALA A 37 -0.55 -44.78 -36.46
CA ALA A 37 -1.50 -43.70 -36.66
C ALA A 37 -2.91 -44.28 -36.52
N PHE A 38 -3.58 -43.98 -35.40
CA PHE A 38 -5.04 -44.06 -35.33
C PHE A 38 -5.60 -42.69 -35.68
N GLU A 39 -6.18 -42.57 -36.87
CA GLU A 39 -6.98 -41.40 -37.25
C GLU A 39 -8.29 -41.43 -36.45
N HIS A 40 -8.40 -40.57 -35.44
CA HIS A 40 -9.69 -40.25 -34.82
C HIS A 40 -10.38 -39.16 -35.66
N HIS A 41 -11.23 -39.58 -36.59
CA HIS A 41 -12.17 -38.69 -37.28
C HIS A 41 -13.35 -38.39 -36.35
N VAL A 42 -13.17 -37.46 -35.40
CA VAL A 42 -14.27 -36.88 -34.62
C VAL A 42 -14.23 -35.36 -34.82
N SER A 43 -15.21 -34.83 -35.55
CA SER A 43 -15.39 -33.39 -35.67
C SER A 43 -15.73 -32.80 -34.30
N ALA A 44 -14.98 -31.77 -33.88
CA ALA A 44 -15.26 -31.01 -32.69
C ALA A 44 -16.67 -30.37 -32.78
N PRO A 45 -17.45 -30.32 -31.68
CA PRO A 45 -18.70 -29.58 -31.67
C PRO A 45 -18.43 -28.09 -31.95
N PRO A 46 -19.34 -27.38 -32.63
CA PRO A 46 -19.17 -25.96 -32.91
C PRO A 46 -18.98 -25.18 -31.61
N THR A 47 -17.92 -24.40 -31.55
CA THR A 47 -17.65 -23.44 -30.47
C THR A 47 -18.88 -22.57 -30.25
N PRO A 48 -19.42 -22.46 -29.03
CA PRO A 48 -20.46 -21.49 -28.76
C PRO A 48 -19.90 -20.10 -29.08
N THR A 49 -20.57 -19.39 -29.96
CA THR A 49 -20.31 -17.97 -30.25
C THR A 49 -20.20 -17.19 -28.94
N PRO A 50 -19.27 -16.24 -28.80
CA PRO A 50 -19.19 -15.40 -27.61
C PRO A 50 -20.46 -14.52 -27.55
N SER A 51 -21.46 -15.04 -26.85
CA SER A 51 -22.69 -14.33 -26.59
C SER A 51 -22.45 -13.32 -25.48
N CYS A 52 -22.74 -12.07 -25.83
CA CYS A 52 -23.10 -11.00 -24.91
C CYS A 52 -22.00 -10.54 -23.94
N VAL A 53 -21.18 -9.60 -24.40
CA VAL A 53 -20.60 -8.61 -23.49
C VAL A 53 -21.76 -7.78 -22.97
N ILE A 54 -22.31 -8.17 -21.82
CA ILE A 54 -23.21 -7.31 -21.06
C ILE A 54 -22.35 -6.13 -20.62
N PRO A 55 -22.64 -4.87 -21.03
CA PRO A 55 -21.98 -3.74 -20.43
C PRO A 55 -22.31 -3.77 -18.93
N SER A 56 -21.32 -3.97 -18.07
CA SER A 56 -21.54 -3.87 -16.63
C SER A 56 -22.00 -2.43 -16.34
N THR A 57 -23.31 -2.26 -16.18
CA THR A 57 -23.95 -0.95 -15.91
C THR A 57 -23.79 -0.52 -14.45
N LEU A 58 -23.19 -1.37 -13.61
CA LEU A 58 -22.93 -1.02 -12.22
C LEU A 58 -21.65 -0.17 -12.13
N PRO A 59 -21.66 0.96 -11.41
CA PRO A 59 -20.45 1.73 -11.17
C PRO A 59 -19.39 0.82 -10.54
N ALA A 60 -18.14 0.96 -10.99
CA ALA A 60 -17.03 0.19 -10.47
C ALA A 60 -16.96 0.30 -8.94
N PRO A 61 -16.70 -0.80 -8.22
CA PRO A 61 -16.70 -0.80 -6.77
C PRO A 61 -15.59 0.12 -6.23
N VAL A 62 -15.89 0.85 -5.14
CA VAL A 62 -14.93 1.78 -4.53
C VAL A 62 -13.67 1.04 -4.06
N ARG A 63 -13.84 -0.19 -3.56
CA ARG A 63 -12.77 -1.09 -3.14
C ARG A 63 -12.86 -2.39 -3.90
N ASP A 64 -11.71 -2.92 -4.33
CA ASP A 64 -11.65 -4.21 -5.01
C ASP A 64 -10.26 -4.85 -4.88
N PRO A 65 -10.08 -5.93 -4.11
CA PRO A 65 -11.12 -6.63 -3.34
C PRO A 65 -11.63 -5.80 -2.15
N ASP A 66 -12.87 -6.06 -1.70
CA ASP A 66 -13.40 -5.45 -0.48
C ASP A 66 -12.95 -6.21 0.76
N THR A 67 -11.91 -5.69 1.39
CA THR A 67 -11.26 -6.25 2.58
C THR A 67 -11.83 -5.69 3.89
N VAL A 68 -12.60 -4.61 3.83
CA VAL A 68 -13.17 -3.94 5.01
C VAL A 68 -14.31 -4.78 5.57
N GLY A 69 -14.28 -5.06 6.88
CA GLY A 69 -15.22 -5.94 7.55
C GLY A 69 -14.84 -7.43 7.52
N ASN A 70 -13.82 -7.81 6.76
CA ASN A 70 -13.33 -9.19 6.66
C ASN A 70 -11.89 -9.34 7.17
N LEU A 71 -10.98 -8.51 6.66
CA LEU A 71 -9.55 -8.54 6.97
C LEU A 71 -9.13 -7.35 7.84
N ILE A 72 -9.69 -6.18 7.53
CA ILE A 72 -9.43 -4.93 8.23
C ILE A 72 -10.74 -4.25 8.63
N GLU A 73 -10.70 -3.41 9.65
CA GLU A 73 -11.83 -2.59 10.08
C GLU A 73 -11.38 -1.14 10.35
N VAL A 74 -12.33 -0.21 10.28
CA VAL A 74 -12.14 1.16 10.72
C VAL A 74 -12.77 1.31 12.10
N ARG A 75 -11.98 1.75 13.09
CA ARG A 75 -12.48 2.04 14.44
C ARG A 75 -11.70 3.17 15.09
N GLU A 76 -12.14 3.59 16.28
CA GLU A 76 -11.44 4.61 17.05
C GLU A 76 -10.02 4.15 17.43
N ALA A 77 -9.07 5.05 17.22
CA ALA A 77 -7.67 4.93 17.56
C ALA A 77 -7.36 5.91 18.69
N GLU A 78 -6.77 5.41 19.76
CA GLU A 78 -6.47 6.19 20.95
C GLU A 78 -5.63 7.43 20.60
N TYR A 79 -6.17 8.61 20.87
CA TYR A 79 -5.54 9.92 20.59
C TYR A 79 -5.29 10.26 19.11
N LYS A 80 -5.74 9.43 18.16
CA LYS A 80 -5.51 9.61 16.71
C LYS A 80 -6.82 9.75 15.90
N GLY A 81 -7.97 9.76 16.56
CA GLY A 81 -9.26 9.80 15.89
C GLY A 81 -9.66 8.41 15.40
N LEU A 82 -9.76 8.23 14.08
CA LEU A 82 -10.05 6.92 13.50
C LEU A 82 -8.77 6.29 12.96
N GLY A 83 -8.71 4.97 12.99
CA GLY A 83 -7.61 4.16 12.47
C GLY A 83 -8.12 2.93 11.74
N VAL A 84 -7.24 2.31 10.96
CA VAL A 84 -7.49 1.00 10.32
C VAL A 84 -6.80 -0.07 11.13
N PHE A 85 -7.51 -1.15 11.46
CA PHE A 85 -7.02 -2.23 12.31
C PHE A 85 -7.24 -3.59 11.68
N ALA A 86 -6.37 -4.55 12.00
CA ALA A 86 -6.52 -5.93 11.57
C ALA A 86 -7.61 -6.66 12.37
N LEU A 87 -8.52 -7.35 11.70
CA LEU A 87 -9.56 -8.19 12.32
C LEU A 87 -9.04 -9.58 12.71
N CYS A 88 -7.98 -10.03 12.05
CA CYS A 88 -7.36 -11.32 12.25
C CYS A 88 -5.84 -11.22 12.03
N ASP A 89 -5.11 -12.32 12.25
CA ASP A 89 -3.70 -12.40 11.91
C ASP A 89 -3.51 -12.33 10.39
N ILE A 90 -2.81 -11.31 9.91
CA ILE A 90 -2.56 -11.05 8.50
C ILE A 90 -1.12 -11.45 8.14
N PRO A 91 -0.92 -12.44 7.23
CA PRO A 91 0.41 -12.80 6.75
C PRO A 91 1.11 -11.63 6.03
N PRO A 92 2.45 -11.55 6.04
CA PRO A 92 3.19 -10.53 5.28
C PRO A 92 2.80 -10.52 3.79
N ARG A 93 2.85 -9.34 3.16
CA ARG A 93 2.58 -9.11 1.73
C ARG A 93 1.14 -9.41 1.29
N THR A 94 0.19 -9.30 2.21
CA THR A 94 -1.23 -9.37 1.89
C THR A 94 -1.73 -7.99 1.43
N ILE A 95 -2.54 -7.96 0.37
CA ILE A 95 -3.22 -6.73 -0.05
C ILE A 95 -4.26 -6.39 1.01
N LEU A 96 -4.04 -5.28 1.71
CA LEU A 96 -4.90 -4.80 2.79
C LEU A 96 -6.04 -3.97 2.24
N LEU A 97 -5.80 -3.17 1.19
CA LEU A 97 -6.77 -2.23 0.63
C LEU A 97 -6.39 -1.92 -0.81
N CYS A 98 -7.39 -1.89 -1.70
CA CYS A 98 -7.24 -1.42 -3.07
C CYS A 98 -8.43 -0.50 -3.37
N GLU A 99 -8.21 0.81 -3.40
CA GLU A 99 -9.28 1.81 -3.31
C GLU A 99 -9.20 2.86 -4.43
N SER A 100 -10.34 3.16 -5.03
CA SER A 100 -10.48 4.28 -5.97
C SER A 100 -10.62 5.62 -5.23
N PRO A 101 -10.13 6.74 -5.77
CA PRO A 101 -10.18 8.02 -5.08
C PRO A 101 -11.61 8.57 -4.96
N LEU A 102 -11.88 9.22 -3.83
CA LEU A 102 -13.05 10.08 -3.63
C LEU A 102 -12.96 11.34 -4.49
N VAL A 103 -11.79 12.01 -4.44
CA VAL A 103 -11.47 13.24 -5.16
C VAL A 103 -10.01 13.19 -5.58
N ILE A 104 -9.70 13.71 -6.77
CA ILE A 104 -8.33 13.97 -7.21
C ILE A 104 -8.16 15.48 -7.35
N LEU A 105 -7.15 16.02 -6.69
CA LEU A 105 -6.69 17.39 -6.85
C LEU A 105 -5.40 17.38 -7.68
N GLN A 106 -5.47 17.88 -8.91
CA GLN A 106 -4.26 18.01 -9.73
C GLN A 106 -3.43 19.21 -9.27
N ASP A 107 -2.12 19.02 -9.16
CA ASP A 107 -1.16 20.09 -8.92
C ASP A 107 -0.60 20.58 -10.26
N ASN A 108 -1.36 21.46 -10.91
CA ASN A 108 -0.99 22.04 -12.21
C ASN A 108 -0.29 23.41 -12.07
N GLY A 109 0.08 23.81 -10.85
CA GLY A 109 0.68 25.12 -10.58
C GLY A 109 -0.23 26.32 -10.87
N ALA A 110 -1.54 26.10 -11.13
CA ALA A 110 -2.49 27.18 -11.36
C ALA A 110 -2.78 27.95 -10.05
N ARG A 111 -3.10 29.25 -10.19
CA ARG A 111 -3.47 30.10 -9.03
C ARG A 111 -4.75 29.67 -8.32
N THR A 112 -5.62 28.95 -9.03
CA THR A 112 -6.90 28.46 -8.55
C THR A 112 -7.07 27.03 -9.03
N ASP A 113 -7.27 26.12 -8.10
CA ASP A 113 -7.56 24.72 -8.35
C ASP A 113 -9.08 24.43 -8.35
N PRO A 114 -9.52 23.34 -9.00
CA PRO A 114 -10.94 23.01 -9.12
C PRO A 114 -11.53 22.31 -7.89
N LEU A 115 -10.85 22.32 -6.73
CA LEU A 115 -11.21 21.45 -5.60
C LEU A 115 -12.66 21.60 -5.16
N ASP A 116 -13.11 22.82 -4.87
CA ASP A 116 -14.47 23.03 -4.38
C ASP A 116 -15.53 22.64 -5.43
N ALA A 117 -15.23 22.82 -6.72
CA ALA A 117 -16.10 22.35 -7.80
C ALA A 117 -16.18 20.81 -7.84
N SER A 118 -15.03 20.13 -7.73
CA SER A 118 -14.95 18.67 -7.67
C SER A 118 -15.69 18.09 -6.46
N VAL A 119 -15.54 18.71 -5.28
CA VAL A 119 -16.27 18.32 -4.05
C VAL A 119 -17.76 18.57 -4.23
N ASN A 120 -18.15 19.69 -4.83
CA ASN A 120 -19.56 20.00 -5.05
C ASN A 120 -20.25 19.04 -6.02
N ALA A 121 -19.52 18.50 -6.99
CA ALA A 121 -20.00 17.50 -7.94
C ALA A 121 -20.12 16.08 -7.38
N LEU A 122 -19.62 15.80 -6.16
CA LEU A 122 -19.77 14.49 -5.52
C LEU A 122 -21.24 14.15 -5.25
N SER A 123 -21.57 12.86 -5.34
CA SER A 123 -22.86 12.34 -4.86
C SER A 123 -23.05 12.66 -3.37
N PRO A 124 -24.31 12.73 -2.86
CA PRO A 124 -24.57 13.05 -1.46
C PRO A 124 -23.82 12.13 -0.48
N GLU A 125 -23.75 10.84 -0.78
CA GLU A 125 -23.04 9.84 0.04
C GLU A 125 -21.53 10.09 0.05
N ARG A 126 -20.90 10.27 -1.13
CA ARG A 126 -19.46 10.56 -1.22
C ARG A 126 -19.11 11.90 -0.59
N LYS A 127 -19.99 12.90 -0.71
CA LYS A 127 -19.84 14.21 -0.08
C LYS A 127 -19.92 14.10 1.45
N LYS A 128 -20.85 13.29 1.98
CA LYS A 128 -20.92 12.98 3.42
C LYS A 128 -19.63 12.31 3.89
N THR A 129 -19.11 11.33 3.15
CA THR A 129 -17.83 10.68 3.46
C THR A 129 -16.69 11.69 3.45
N PHE A 130 -16.58 12.52 2.42
CA PHE A 130 -15.57 13.58 2.30
C PHE A 130 -15.54 14.48 3.54
N PHE A 131 -16.71 15.01 3.95
CA PHE A 131 -16.81 15.90 5.11
C PHE A 131 -16.71 15.18 6.46
N SER A 132 -16.67 13.85 6.48
CA SER A 132 -16.41 13.05 7.70
C SER A 132 -14.91 12.82 7.97
N LEU A 133 -14.05 13.15 7.01
CA LEU A 133 -12.60 12.99 7.15
C LEU A 133 -12.02 14.07 8.07
N HIS A 134 -10.84 13.80 8.61
CA HIS A 134 -10.18 14.73 9.52
C HIS A 134 -9.85 16.04 8.80
N SER A 135 -10.00 17.18 9.48
CA SER A 135 -9.62 18.47 8.93
C SER A 135 -8.70 19.20 9.90
N TYR A 136 -7.42 19.31 9.55
CA TYR A 136 -6.47 20.17 10.24
C TYR A 136 -6.15 21.38 9.37
N SER A 137 -6.54 22.57 9.86
CA SER A 137 -6.29 23.83 9.16
C SER A 137 -4.96 24.43 9.60
N ARG A 138 -4.10 24.70 8.62
CA ARG A 138 -2.75 25.25 8.86
C ARG A 138 -2.75 26.77 8.98
N ASN A 139 -3.78 27.42 8.43
CA ASN A 139 -3.97 28.87 8.46
C ASN A 139 -5.47 29.22 8.42
N LYS A 140 -5.84 30.36 8.99
CA LYS A 140 -7.25 30.77 9.15
C LYS A 140 -8.02 31.01 7.83
N ASN A 141 -7.33 31.13 6.71
CA ASN A 141 -7.92 31.45 5.41
C ASN A 141 -8.08 30.20 4.52
N GLU A 142 -7.69 29.03 5.01
CA GLU A 142 -7.79 27.76 4.29
C GLU A 142 -9.24 27.28 4.28
N SER A 143 -9.75 26.91 3.10
CA SER A 143 -11.09 26.32 2.99
C SER A 143 -11.15 24.95 3.67
N LEU A 144 -12.34 24.55 4.12
CA LEU A 144 -12.56 23.24 4.74
C LEU A 144 -12.18 22.10 3.78
N SER A 145 -12.57 22.19 2.50
CA SER A 145 -12.23 21.19 1.50
C SER A 145 -10.71 21.00 1.37
N ARG A 146 -9.97 22.10 1.43
CA ARG A 146 -8.51 22.11 1.30
C ARG A 146 -7.83 21.53 2.54
N SER A 147 -8.26 21.92 3.74
CA SER A 147 -7.72 21.36 4.97
C SER A 147 -7.98 19.85 5.06
N ILE A 148 -9.14 19.37 4.59
CA ILE A 148 -9.44 17.93 4.47
C ILE A 148 -8.45 17.25 3.51
N ILE A 149 -8.27 17.75 2.28
CA ILE A 149 -7.35 17.11 1.34
C ILE A 149 -5.92 17.08 1.86
N TYR A 150 -5.41 18.17 2.41
CA TYR A 150 -4.04 18.21 2.89
C TYR A 150 -3.80 17.40 4.16
N SER A 151 -4.85 17.08 4.92
CA SER A 151 -4.73 16.26 6.13
C SER A 151 -4.79 14.76 5.86
N ASN A 152 -5.42 14.33 4.75
CA ASN A 152 -5.69 12.90 4.52
C ASN A 152 -5.34 12.40 3.10
N GLY A 153 -4.82 13.27 2.24
CA GLY A 153 -4.51 12.96 0.86
C GLY A 153 -3.16 12.27 0.68
N TYR A 154 -3.07 11.46 -0.36
CA TYR A 154 -1.85 10.78 -0.79
C TYR A 154 -1.37 11.38 -2.10
N SER A 155 -0.05 11.55 -2.25
CA SER A 155 0.52 11.86 -3.55
C SER A 155 0.32 10.68 -4.50
N ILE A 156 -0.22 10.97 -5.69
CA ILE A 156 -0.47 9.99 -6.75
C ILE A 156 0.10 10.52 -8.07
N MET A 157 0.13 9.67 -9.10
CA MET A 157 0.58 10.05 -10.44
C MET A 157 1.96 10.71 -10.43
N ASN A 158 2.95 10.11 -9.75
CA ASN A 158 4.31 10.64 -9.61
C ASN A 158 4.36 12.07 -9.04
N ASP A 159 3.64 12.31 -7.95
CA ASP A 159 3.52 13.61 -7.26
C ASP A 159 2.88 14.74 -8.09
N LEU A 160 2.20 14.42 -9.19
CA LEU A 160 1.49 15.40 -10.02
C LEU A 160 0.07 15.68 -9.52
N ALA A 161 -0.44 14.86 -8.61
CA ALA A 161 -1.76 15.04 -8.02
C ALA A 161 -1.83 14.51 -6.59
N THR A 162 -2.84 14.96 -5.86
CA THR A 162 -3.21 14.43 -4.55
C THR A 162 -4.55 13.69 -4.67
N GLY A 163 -4.53 12.40 -4.34
CA GLY A 163 -5.73 11.58 -4.22
C GLY A 163 -6.24 11.58 -2.79
N LEU A 164 -7.54 11.81 -2.62
CA LEU A 164 -8.25 11.65 -1.35
C LEU A 164 -9.11 10.39 -1.43
N PHE A 165 -9.18 9.61 -0.36
CA PHE A 165 -9.81 8.30 -0.36
C PHE A 165 -10.75 8.14 0.86
N GLU A 166 -11.49 7.04 0.94
CA GLU A 166 -12.41 6.83 2.05
C GLU A 166 -11.75 6.11 3.23
N THR A 167 -11.21 4.91 2.99
CA THR A 167 -10.57 4.10 4.03
C THR A 167 -9.08 4.41 4.12
N ALA A 168 -8.39 4.57 2.99
CA ALA A 168 -6.96 4.85 2.99
C ALA A 168 -6.64 6.15 3.75
N SER A 169 -7.53 7.15 3.67
CA SER A 169 -7.43 8.41 4.41
C SER A 169 -7.58 8.29 5.93
N ARG A 170 -7.86 7.08 6.46
CA ARG A 170 -7.95 6.78 7.89
C ARG A 170 -6.78 5.95 8.42
N ILE A 171 -5.84 5.56 7.56
CA ILE A 171 -4.65 4.80 7.96
C ILE A 171 -3.68 5.75 8.64
N ASN A 172 -3.35 5.52 9.91
CA ASN A 172 -2.53 6.46 10.68
C ASN A 172 -1.02 6.33 10.43
N HIS A 173 -0.30 7.32 10.93
CA HIS A 173 1.15 7.36 10.90
C HIS A 173 1.82 6.43 11.93
N SER A 174 2.89 5.77 11.51
CA SER A 174 3.99 5.30 12.35
C SER A 174 5.32 5.50 11.62
N CYS A 175 6.36 5.91 12.35
CA CYS A 175 7.73 6.03 11.81
C CYS A 175 8.37 4.68 11.54
N VAL A 176 7.81 3.62 12.13
CA VAL A 176 8.18 2.23 11.86
C VAL A 176 6.90 1.52 11.41
N PRO A 177 6.41 1.83 10.19
CA PRO A 177 5.10 1.37 9.78
C PRO A 177 5.13 -0.13 9.46
N ASN A 178 4.00 -0.79 9.67
CA ASN A 178 3.84 -2.19 9.27
C ASN A 178 3.36 -2.33 7.82
N SER A 179 2.96 -1.25 7.16
CA SER A 179 2.39 -1.26 5.81
C SER A 179 3.00 -0.19 4.92
N GLN A 180 2.80 -0.37 3.62
CA GLN A 180 3.21 0.56 2.56
C GLN A 180 2.15 0.60 1.48
N TYR A 181 2.28 1.56 0.56
CA TYR A 181 1.31 1.75 -0.51
C TYR A 181 1.96 2.16 -1.82
N THR A 182 1.19 2.05 -2.89
CA THR A 182 1.54 2.58 -4.20
C THR A 182 0.28 3.01 -4.95
N TRP A 183 0.41 4.00 -5.81
CA TRP A 183 -0.61 4.34 -6.80
C TRP A 183 -0.37 3.53 -8.07
N LYS A 184 -1.40 2.83 -8.56
CA LYS A 184 -1.36 2.08 -9.81
C LYS A 184 -2.17 2.81 -10.87
N ASP A 185 -1.48 3.53 -11.76
CA ASP A 185 -2.11 4.26 -12.87
C ASP A 185 -2.94 3.35 -13.80
N SER A 186 -2.51 2.10 -14.00
CA SER A 186 -3.18 1.12 -14.87
C SER A 186 -4.62 0.80 -14.44
N ILE A 187 -4.89 0.87 -13.14
CA ILE A 187 -6.21 0.57 -12.56
C ILE A 187 -6.83 1.78 -11.87
N GLY A 188 -6.14 2.92 -11.81
CA GLY A 188 -6.61 4.14 -11.18
C GLY A 188 -6.91 3.99 -9.68
N ARG A 189 -6.11 3.19 -8.96
CA ARG A 189 -6.33 2.86 -7.55
C ARG A 189 -5.06 2.98 -6.71
N ILE A 190 -5.24 3.32 -5.44
CA ILE A 190 -4.19 3.17 -4.43
C ILE A 190 -4.26 1.76 -3.85
N VAL A 191 -3.10 1.13 -3.70
CA VAL A 191 -2.98 -0.24 -3.20
C VAL A 191 -2.09 -0.23 -1.96
N PHE A 192 -2.57 -0.79 -0.85
CA PHE A 192 -1.84 -0.96 0.40
C PHE A 192 -1.57 -2.43 0.66
N TRP A 193 -0.39 -2.72 1.19
CA TRP A 193 -0.03 -4.06 1.65
C TRP A 193 0.87 -4.00 2.89
N ASN A 194 0.78 -5.03 3.73
CA ASN A 194 1.63 -5.14 4.90
C ASN A 194 3.03 -5.68 4.53
N ARG A 195 4.06 -5.12 5.17
CA ARG A 195 5.46 -5.55 5.03
C ARG A 195 5.79 -6.73 5.94
N PHE A 196 5.17 -6.76 7.11
CA PHE A 196 5.36 -7.77 8.15
C PHE A 196 4.03 -8.38 8.55
N LYS A 197 4.06 -9.48 9.31
CA LYS A 197 2.84 -10.04 9.90
C LYS A 197 2.17 -8.96 10.76
N VAL A 198 0.87 -8.77 10.58
CA VAL A 198 0.05 -7.89 11.43
C VAL A 198 -0.85 -8.79 12.26
N LEU A 199 -0.82 -8.66 13.58
CA LEU A 199 -1.63 -9.47 14.48
C LEU A 199 -3.05 -8.92 14.58
N ALA A 200 -4.00 -9.79 14.92
CA ALA A 200 -5.37 -9.35 15.21
C ALA A 200 -5.39 -8.21 16.24
N GLY A 201 -6.10 -7.13 15.93
CA GLY A 201 -6.21 -5.93 16.76
C GLY A 201 -5.10 -4.89 16.57
N GLU A 202 -4.02 -5.19 15.85
CA GLU A 202 -2.97 -4.21 15.55
C GLU A 202 -3.43 -3.14 14.55
N GLU A 203 -2.94 -1.93 14.72
CA GLU A 203 -3.20 -0.80 13.82
C GLU A 203 -2.37 -0.92 12.54
N VAL A 204 -3.02 -0.86 11.38
CA VAL A 204 -2.36 -0.70 10.08
C VAL A 204 -1.85 0.73 9.99
N THR A 205 -0.55 0.89 9.72
CA THR A 205 0.11 2.20 9.71
C THR A 205 1.02 2.39 8.51
N VAL A 206 1.21 3.64 8.09
CA VAL A 206 2.16 4.05 7.04
C VAL A 206 3.05 5.20 7.51
N ASP A 207 4.10 5.52 6.74
CA ASP A 207 5.00 6.63 7.05
C ASP A 207 4.51 7.94 6.42
N TYR A 208 4.39 8.98 7.24
CA TYR A 208 4.04 10.36 6.84
C TYR A 208 5.29 11.26 6.81
N GLY A 209 6.42 10.76 7.32
CA GLY A 209 7.66 11.47 7.54
C GLY A 209 8.17 11.33 8.98
N HIS A 210 9.46 11.58 9.17
CA HIS A 210 10.15 11.32 10.45
C HIS A 210 10.41 12.57 11.32
N LYS A 211 10.05 13.78 10.87
CA LYS A 211 10.38 15.03 11.58
C LYS A 211 9.22 15.50 12.44
N LYS A 212 9.35 15.51 13.77
CA LYS A 212 8.24 15.90 14.69
C LYS A 212 7.66 17.28 14.38
N LYS A 213 8.52 18.28 14.17
CA LYS A 213 8.09 19.65 13.81
C LYS A 213 7.29 19.69 12.51
N TYR A 214 7.68 18.86 11.53
CA TYR A 214 6.96 18.77 10.26
C TYR A 214 5.59 18.11 10.47
N LEU A 215 5.53 16.96 11.14
CA LEU A 215 4.27 16.27 11.43
C LEU A 215 3.30 17.16 12.20
N LYS A 216 3.78 17.87 13.24
CA LYS A 216 2.96 18.81 14.01
C LYS A 216 2.45 19.97 13.15
N ARG A 217 3.29 20.52 12.28
CA ARG A 217 2.96 21.65 11.41
C ARG A 217 1.97 21.28 10.29
N ILE A 218 2.09 20.07 9.75
CA ILE A 218 1.31 19.62 8.58
C ILE A 218 0.03 18.90 8.99
N TYR A 219 0.09 18.04 10.01
CA TYR A 219 -1.02 17.16 10.43
C TYR A 219 -1.56 17.47 11.82
N GLY A 220 -0.95 18.39 12.57
CA GLY A 220 -1.49 18.86 13.85
C GLY A 220 -1.26 17.96 15.06
N PHE A 221 -0.68 16.77 14.90
CA PHE A 221 -0.44 15.82 16.00
C PHE A 221 1.02 15.78 16.46
N ASP A 222 1.23 15.35 17.71
CA ASP A 222 2.55 15.05 18.26
C ASP A 222 2.83 13.56 18.12
N CYS A 223 3.85 13.22 17.33
CA CYS A 223 4.24 11.84 17.06
C CYS A 223 4.79 11.14 18.31
N MET A 224 4.16 10.02 18.68
CA MET A 224 4.54 9.19 19.85
C MET A 224 5.17 7.83 19.47
N CYS A 225 5.54 7.62 18.20
CA CYS A 225 6.01 6.34 17.64
C CYS A 225 7.37 5.83 18.19
N GLY A 226 8.11 6.63 18.98
CA GLY A 226 9.48 6.36 19.40
C GLY A 226 10.57 6.51 18.32
N GLY A 227 10.24 6.31 17.03
CA GLY A 227 11.16 6.47 15.87
C GLY A 227 11.22 7.87 15.23
N CYS A 228 10.58 8.87 15.83
CA CYS A 228 10.52 10.24 15.32
C CYS A 228 11.80 11.02 15.67
N THR A 229 12.32 11.81 14.72
CA THR A 229 13.52 12.66 14.90
C THR A 229 13.16 14.08 15.37
N ASP A 230 13.95 14.61 16.31
CA ASP A 230 13.78 15.96 16.87
C ASP A 230 14.48 17.06 16.03
N SER A 231 15.31 16.66 15.07
CA SER A 231 16.18 17.54 14.30
C SER A 231 15.43 18.24 13.15
N GLY A 232 14.87 19.42 13.43
CA GLY A 232 14.44 20.36 12.40
C GLY A 232 14.82 21.78 12.80
N SER A 233 15.95 22.30 12.30
CA SER A 233 16.14 23.74 12.15
C SER A 233 15.21 24.22 11.03
N ASP A 234 14.67 25.44 11.16
CA ASP A 234 13.77 26.07 10.19
C ASP A 234 14.55 26.49 8.92
N GLY A 235 15.05 25.49 8.19
CA GLY A 235 15.56 25.65 6.84
C GLY A 235 14.39 25.81 5.87
N LYS A 236 14.22 27.04 5.38
CA LYS A 236 13.36 27.44 4.27
C LYS A 236 13.51 26.42 3.12
N SER A 237 12.57 25.48 3.05
CA SER A 237 12.42 24.54 1.94
C SER A 237 10.95 24.57 1.58
N ASP A 238 10.70 24.90 0.32
CA ASP A 238 9.36 25.01 -0.25
C ASP A 238 8.56 23.73 0.03
N GLY A 239 7.28 23.92 0.38
CA GLY A 239 6.42 22.89 0.94
C GLY A 239 6.10 21.76 -0.02
N LYS A 240 7.06 20.86 -0.24
CA LYS A 240 6.88 19.62 -0.99
C LYS A 240 6.74 18.47 0.01
N SER A 241 5.52 17.96 0.15
CA SER A 241 5.23 16.73 0.90
C SER A 241 5.83 15.56 0.11
N SER A 242 7.07 15.20 0.42
CA SER A 242 7.67 13.97 -0.08
C SER A 242 7.21 12.82 0.81
N SER A 243 6.08 12.19 0.47
CA SER A 243 5.84 10.81 0.88
C SER A 243 6.89 9.95 0.19
N GLY A 244 7.91 9.53 0.95
CA GLY A 244 9.02 8.74 0.42
C GLY A 244 8.54 7.39 -0.11
N SER A 245 8.37 7.30 -1.42
CA SER A 245 8.43 6.04 -2.14
C SER A 245 9.89 5.81 -2.50
N ASP A 246 10.60 5.06 -1.66
CA ASP A 246 11.94 4.57 -2.00
C ASP A 246 11.81 3.64 -3.21
N SER A 247 12.46 4.01 -4.32
CA SER A 247 12.41 3.33 -5.61
C SER A 247 13.24 2.05 -5.67
N GLY A 248 13.74 1.53 -4.54
CA GLY A 248 14.47 0.28 -4.49
C GLY A 248 13.56 -0.89 -4.14
N LEU A 249 12.90 -1.52 -5.12
CA LEU A 249 12.42 -2.92 -5.12
C LEU A 249 11.63 -3.20 -6.42
N THR A 250 12.31 -3.19 -7.56
CA THR A 250 11.72 -3.53 -8.88
C THR A 250 11.31 -5.00 -9.01
N ASP A 251 11.78 -5.86 -8.11
CA ASP A 251 11.61 -7.32 -8.24
C ASP A 251 10.32 -7.88 -7.61
N ASP A 252 9.60 -7.08 -6.81
CA ASP A 252 8.36 -7.51 -6.15
C ASP A 252 7.07 -7.07 -6.88
N MET A 253 7.19 -6.13 -7.84
CA MET A 253 6.05 -5.55 -8.55
C MET A 253 5.35 -6.52 -9.50
N GLY A 254 6.11 -7.45 -10.13
CA GLY A 254 5.54 -8.43 -11.06
C GLY A 254 4.58 -9.43 -10.40
N LYS A 255 4.72 -9.67 -9.09
CA LYS A 255 3.90 -10.68 -8.38
C LYS A 255 2.55 -10.15 -7.92
N ILE A 256 2.39 -8.83 -7.79
CA ILE A 256 1.12 -8.22 -7.36
C ILE A 256 0.14 -8.14 -8.54
N ASP A 257 0.64 -7.86 -9.75
CA ASP A 257 -0.18 -7.85 -10.95
C ASP A 257 -0.76 -9.25 -11.23
N ASP A 258 -0.02 -10.33 -10.95
CA ASP A 258 -0.48 -11.73 -11.04
C ASP A 258 -1.57 -12.12 -10.01
N VAL A 259 -1.70 -11.39 -8.90
CA VAL A 259 -2.73 -11.67 -7.88
C VAL A 259 -4.07 -11.01 -8.25
N LEU A 260 -4.04 -9.86 -8.91
CA LEU A 260 -5.25 -9.16 -9.37
C LEU A 260 -5.87 -9.79 -10.63
N HIS A 261 -5.09 -10.53 -11.43
CA HIS A 261 -5.59 -11.20 -12.65
C HIS A 261 -6.10 -12.65 -12.41
N ARG A 262 -6.00 -13.18 -11.19
CA ARG A 262 -6.50 -14.54 -10.85
C ARG A 262 -8.00 -14.63 -10.56
N GLY A 263 -8.74 -13.53 -10.76
CA GLY A 263 -10.20 -13.49 -10.61
C GLY A 263 -11.00 -14.05 -11.80
N ASP A 264 -10.37 -14.23 -12.96
CA ASP A 264 -11.05 -14.61 -14.21
C ASP A 264 -10.58 -15.97 -14.75
N VAL A 265 -10.73 -17.04 -13.97
CA VAL A 265 -10.75 -18.42 -14.52
C VAL A 265 -11.70 -19.30 -13.70
N VAL A 266 -13.00 -19.27 -14.03
CA VAL A 266 -13.88 -20.46 -14.15
C VAL A 266 -14.94 -20.16 -15.21
#